data_AF-A0A4S3LKA3-F1
#
_entry.id   AF-A0A4S3LKA3-F1
#
_cell.length_a   1.000
_cell.length_b   1.000
_cell.length_c   1.000
_cell.angle_alpha   90.00
_cell.angle_beta   90.00
_cell.angle_gamma   90.00
#
_symmetry.space_group_name_H-M   'P 1'
#
loop_
_entity.id
_entity.type
_entity.pdbx_description
1 polymer ?
#
loop_
_entity_poly.entity_id
_entity_poly.type
_entity_poly.pdbx_seq_one_letter_code
_entity_poly.pdbx_strand_id
1 'polypeptide(L)'
;MSIGLTCFTKLTCADLQHKLNEFATRYPDVFPAHYYLSTAGIPHPIQKEVSNEFGLDPISYCYISVNNKSLKISTDKMAEMIREALGADNVIVLLNSEDLI
;
A
#
# COMPACT_ATOMS: atom_id res chain seq x y z
N MET A 1 18.30 -4.54 -3.59
CA MET A 1 17.28 -4.33 -2.54
C MET A 1 16.21 -3.41 -3.11
N SER A 2 14.98 -3.92 -3.19
CA SER A 2 13.80 -3.12 -3.56
C SER A 2 13.19 -2.60 -2.27
N ILE A 3 12.82 -1.33 -2.23
CA ILE A 3 12.07 -0.74 -1.12
C ILE A 3 10.61 -0.76 -1.53
N GLY A 4 9.74 -1.27 -0.67
CA GLY A 4 8.31 -1.21 -0.96
C GLY A 4 7.43 -1.23 0.28
N LEU A 5 6.19 -0.82 0.06
CA LEU A 5 5.14 -0.72 1.07
C LEU A 5 4.11 -1.80 0.80
N THR A 6 3.88 -2.65 1.79
CA THR A 6 2.78 -3.61 1.78
C THR A 6 1.62 -3.00 2.53
N CYS A 7 0.50 -2.82 1.84
CA CYS A 7 -0.70 -2.20 2.41
C CYS A 7 -1.76 -3.29 2.60
N PHE A 8 -2.15 -3.55 3.84
CA PHE A 8 -3.20 -4.50 4.21
C PHE A 8 -4.48 -3.75 4.56
N THR A 9 -5.63 -4.21 4.06
CA THR A 9 -6.90 -3.50 4.26
C THR A 9 -8.10 -4.43 4.40
N LYS A 10 -9.14 -3.92 5.06
CA LYS A 10 -10.47 -4.55 5.17
C LYS A 10 -11.36 -4.30 3.94
N LEU A 11 -10.92 -3.51 2.98
CA LEU A 11 -11.65 -3.30 1.74
C LEU A 11 -11.70 -4.59 0.91
N THR A 12 -12.77 -4.77 0.13
CA THR A 12 -12.81 -5.84 -0.86
C THR A 12 -11.79 -5.56 -1.98
N CYS A 13 -11.34 -6.59 -2.70
CA CYS A 13 -10.43 -6.37 -3.83
C CYS A 13 -10.99 -5.41 -4.89
N ALA A 14 -12.32 -5.40 -5.09
CA ALA A 14 -12.97 -4.50 -6.03
C ALA A 14 -12.90 -3.04 -5.55
N ASP A 15 -13.25 -2.79 -4.29
CA ASP A 15 -13.21 -1.44 -3.71
C ASP A 15 -11.78 -0.91 -3.61
N LEU A 16 -10.84 -1.78 -3.22
CA LEU A 16 -9.42 -1.45 -3.20
C LEU A 16 -8.94 -1.10 -4.62
N GLN A 17 -9.21 -1.95 -5.61
CA GLN A 17 -8.78 -1.68 -6.99
C GLN A 17 -9.35 -0.37 -7.54
N HIS A 18 -10.61 -0.06 -7.22
CA HIS A 18 -11.22 1.21 -7.60
C HIS A 18 -10.46 2.40 -6.99
N LYS A 19 -10.21 2.38 -5.67
CA LYS A 19 -9.44 3.43 -4.99
C LYS A 19 -8.01 3.55 -5.50
N LEU A 20 -7.36 2.43 -5.82
CA LEU A 20 -6.01 2.42 -6.39
C LEU A 20 -5.97 3.09 -7.77
N ASN A 21 -6.98 2.84 -8.61
CA ASN A 21 -7.10 3.49 -9.92
C ASN A 21 -7.33 5.01 -9.78
N GLU A 22 -8.19 5.43 -8.86
CA GLU A 22 -8.40 6.85 -8.55
C GLU A 22 -7.12 7.50 -8.03
N PHE A 23 -6.41 6.83 -7.12
CA PHE A 23 -5.17 7.31 -6.52
C PHE A 23 -4.07 7.48 -7.57
N ALA A 24 -3.87 6.49 -8.45
CA ALA A 24 -2.91 6.58 -9.54
C ALA A 24 -3.25 7.74 -10.51
N THR A 25 -4.53 7.93 -10.80
CA THR A 25 -5.02 9.02 -11.67
C THR A 25 -4.85 10.40 -11.04
N ARG A 26 -4.97 10.50 -9.70
CA ARG A 26 -4.79 11.75 -8.95
C ARG A 26 -3.34 12.19 -8.87
N TYR A 27 -2.39 11.26 -8.95
CA TYR A 27 -0.95 11.52 -8.85
C TYR A 27 -0.18 10.99 -10.08
N PRO A 28 -0.47 11.49 -11.30
CA PRO A 28 0.14 11.00 -12.53
C PRO A 28 1.64 11.28 -12.60
N ASP A 29 2.12 12.32 -11.91
CA ASP A 29 3.55 12.61 -11.81
C ASP A 29 4.29 11.60 -10.92
N VAL A 30 3.56 10.86 -10.07
CA VAL A 30 4.13 9.88 -9.12
C VAL A 30 4.12 8.47 -9.70
N PHE A 31 3.02 8.07 -10.34
CA PHE A 31 2.83 6.72 -10.86
C PHE A 31 2.89 6.71 -12.40
N PRO A 32 3.66 5.80 -13.04
CA PRO A 32 4.54 4.79 -12.45
C PRO A 32 6.00 5.27 -12.24
N ALA A 33 6.29 6.55 -12.47
CA ALA A 33 7.65 7.06 -12.59
C ALA A 33 8.46 7.01 -11.28
N HIS A 34 7.85 7.40 -10.17
CA HIS A 34 8.49 7.41 -8.85
C HIS A 34 8.16 6.16 -8.04
N TYR A 35 6.91 5.74 -8.11
CA TYR A 35 6.43 4.53 -7.46
C TYR A 35 5.65 3.70 -8.47
N TYR A 36 5.78 2.38 -8.36
CA TYR A 36 4.89 1.45 -9.03
C TYR A 36 3.84 0.98 -8.02
N LEU A 37 2.59 0.87 -8.49
CA LEU A 37 1.47 0.45 -7.68
C LEU A 37 0.90 -0.85 -8.27
N SER A 38 0.87 -1.91 -7.45
CA SER A 38 0.32 -3.20 -7.87
C SER A 38 -1.20 -3.15 -7.96
N THR A 39 -1.79 -4.14 -8.62
CA THR A 39 -3.22 -4.40 -8.48
C THR A 39 -3.56 -4.89 -7.07
N ALA A 40 -4.83 -4.78 -6.70
CA ALA A 40 -5.36 -5.38 -5.49
C ALA A 40 -5.21 -6.91 -5.55
N GLY A 41 -4.85 -7.52 -4.43
CA GLY A 41 -4.65 -8.95 -4.29
C GLY A 41 -5.32 -9.51 -3.04
N ILE A 42 -5.47 -10.84 -3.00
CA ILE A 42 -5.91 -11.57 -1.81
C ILE A 42 -4.66 -11.92 -1.00
N PRO A 43 -4.55 -11.53 0.27
CA PRO A 43 -3.37 -11.81 1.07
C PRO A 43 -3.24 -13.32 1.31
N HIS A 44 -2.01 -13.82 1.12
CA HIS A 44 -1.65 -15.18 1.49
C HIS A 44 -1.84 -15.40 3.01
N PRO A 45 -2.11 -16.62 3.52
CA PRO A 45 -2.24 -16.88 4.95
C PRO A 45 -1.13 -16.27 5.81
N ILE A 46 0.13 -16.42 5.40
CA ILE A 46 1.29 -15.81 6.09
C ILE A 46 1.19 -14.27 6.14
N GLN A 47 0.73 -13.64 5.06
CA GLN A 47 0.55 -12.18 5.04
C GLN A 47 -0.60 -11.73 5.95
N LYS A 48 -1.64 -12.55 6.09
CA LYS A 48 -2.72 -12.31 7.07
C LYS A 48 -2.20 -12.38 8.49
N GLU A 49 -1.37 -13.37 8.81
CA GLU A 49 -0.73 -13.49 10.12
C GLU A 49 0.08 -12.23 10.45
N VAL A 50 0.93 -11.76 9.53
CA VAL A 50 1.68 -10.50 9.71
C VAL A 50 0.75 -9.32 9.99
N SER A 51 -0.30 -9.12 9.18
CA SER A 51 -1.25 -8.02 9.39
C SER A 51 -1.99 -8.14 10.74
N ASN A 52 -2.32 -9.36 11.16
CA ASN A 52 -2.99 -9.63 12.42
C ASN A 52 -2.13 -9.28 13.64
N GLU A 53 -0.80 -9.43 13.56
CA GLU A 53 0.13 -8.98 14.61
C GLU A 53 0.03 -7.47 14.87
N PHE A 54 -0.33 -6.69 13.84
CA PHE A 54 -0.56 -5.25 13.93
C PHE A 54 -2.03 -4.87 14.16
N GLY A 55 -2.92 -5.85 14.40
CA GLY A 55 -4.30 -5.62 14.81
C GLY A 55 -5.31 -5.45 13.67
N LEU A 56 -4.98 -5.81 12.42
CA LEU A 56 -5.92 -5.79 11.30
C LEU A 56 -5.98 -7.17 10.62
N ASP A 57 -7.18 -7.75 10.56
CA ASP A 57 -7.48 -8.93 9.73
C ASP A 57 -7.81 -8.49 8.29
N PRO A 58 -6.92 -8.74 7.31
CA PRO A 58 -7.07 -8.14 5.99
C PRO A 58 -7.92 -8.99 5.06
N ILE A 59 -8.79 -8.31 4.31
CA ILE A 59 -9.57 -8.88 3.22
C ILE A 59 -8.80 -8.79 1.91
N SER A 60 -8.06 -7.71 1.69
CA SER A 60 -7.23 -7.50 0.51
C SER A 60 -5.90 -6.81 0.86
N TYR A 61 -4.98 -6.81 -0.09
CA TYR A 61 -3.72 -6.10 0.02
C TYR A 61 -3.30 -5.48 -1.31
N CYS A 62 -2.38 -4.52 -1.26
CA CYS A 62 -1.62 -4.06 -2.41
C CYS A 62 -0.15 -3.83 -2.04
N TYR A 63 0.69 -3.79 -3.06
CA TYR A 63 2.12 -3.53 -2.92
C TYR A 63 2.50 -2.30 -3.72
N ILE A 64 3.32 -1.45 -3.11
CA ILE A 64 3.82 -0.22 -3.74
C ILE A 64 5.34 -0.27 -3.70
N SER A 65 6.01 -0.28 -4.85
CA SER A 65 7.48 -0.30 -4.89
C SER A 65 8.05 1.04 -5.30
N VAL A 66 9.17 1.39 -4.67
CA VAL A 66 9.98 2.55 -5.07
C VAL A 66 10.62 2.23 -6.41
N ASN A 67 10.21 2.95 -7.45
CA ASN A 67 10.78 2.82 -8.79
C ASN A 67 11.95 3.81 -8.99
N ASN A 68 11.84 5.00 -8.40
CA ASN A 68 12.87 6.03 -8.46
C ASN A 68 13.56 6.24 -7.11
N LYS A 69 14.82 5.80 -7.02
CA LYS A 69 15.65 5.87 -5.81
C LYS A 69 16.10 7.28 -5.40
N SER A 70 15.80 8.30 -6.20
CA SER A 70 15.97 9.69 -5.75
C SER A 70 15.05 10.08 -4.60
N LEU A 71 14.01 9.27 -4.32
CA LEU A 71 13.10 9.42 -3.17
C LEU A 71 12.57 10.85 -3.00
N LYS A 72 12.22 11.52 -4.11
CA LYS A 72 11.58 12.85 -4.06
C LYS A 72 10.32 12.87 -3.19
N ILE A 73 9.64 11.72 -3.10
CA ILE A 73 8.58 11.43 -2.14
C ILE A 73 9.11 10.29 -1.27
N SER A 74 9.25 10.52 0.04
CA SER A 74 9.71 9.51 0.98
C SER A 74 8.66 8.40 1.16
N THR A 75 9.11 7.26 1.69
CA THR A 75 8.22 6.13 2.01
C THR A 75 7.19 6.50 3.07
N ASP A 76 7.56 7.31 4.07
CA ASP A 76 6.64 7.81 5.09
C ASP A 76 5.56 8.69 4.47
N LYS A 77 5.96 9.58 3.55
CA LYS A 77 4.99 10.44 2.87
C LYS A 77 4.04 9.64 1.99
N MET A 78 4.54 8.60 1.32
CA MET A 78 3.70 7.68 0.56
C MET A 78 2.74 6.90 1.47
N ALA A 79 3.19 6.44 2.64
CA ALA A 79 2.33 5.77 3.62
C ALA A 79 1.20 6.68 4.12
N GLU A 80 1.48 7.95 4.41
CA GLU A 80 0.46 8.95 4.73
C GLU A 80 -0.56 9.12 3.60
N MET A 81 -0.09 9.29 2.35
CA MET A 81 -0.97 9.45 1.18
C MET A 81 -1.90 8.26 0.99
N ILE A 82 -1.41 7.03 1.27
CA ILE A 82 -2.23 5.81 1.20
C ILE A 82 -3.26 5.76 2.32
N ARG A 83 -2.89 6.11 3.55
CA ARG A 83 -3.83 6.20 4.68
C ARG A 83 -4.94 7.20 4.41
N GLU A 84 -4.62 8.34 3.80
CA GLU A 84 -5.63 9.33 3.39
C GLU A 84 -6.56 8.79 2.29
N ALA A 85 -6.03 8.04 1.31
CA ALA A 85 -6.81 7.51 0.19
C ALA A 85 -7.72 6.32 0.56
N LEU A 86 -7.21 5.41 1.39
CA LEU A 86 -7.91 4.17 1.77
C LEU A 86 -8.71 4.33 3.08
N GLY A 87 -8.43 5.37 3.86
CA GLY A 87 -8.96 5.61 5.19
C GLY A 87 -8.03 5.03 6.26
N ALA A 88 -7.54 5.89 7.17
CA ALA A 88 -6.51 5.54 8.13
C ALA A 88 -6.88 4.36 9.04
N ASP A 89 -8.16 4.21 9.38
CA ASP A 89 -8.66 3.11 10.22
C ASP A 89 -8.82 1.78 9.45
N ASN A 90 -8.75 1.83 8.12
CA ASN A 90 -9.01 0.68 7.24
C ASN A 90 -7.74 0.08 6.64
N VAL A 91 -6.55 0.66 6.88
CA VAL A 91 -5.31 0.21 6.26
C VAL A 91 -4.14 0.19 7.26
N ILE A 92 -3.33 -0.86 7.19
CA ILE A 92 -2.00 -0.94 7.78
C ILE A 92 -0.99 -0.89 6.65
N VAL A 93 0.04 -0.05 6.79
CA VAL A 93 1.13 0.09 5.82
C VAL A 93 2.44 -0.36 6.46
N LEU A 94 3.05 -1.39 5.87
CA LEU A 94 4.32 -1.95 6.33
C LEU A 94 5.43 -1.66 5.32
N LEU A 95 6.51 -1.03 5.78
CA LEU A 95 7.75 -0.89 5.03
C LEU A 95 8.47 -2.23 4.98
N ASN A 96 8.74 -2.69 3.76
CA ASN A 96 9.35 -3.99 3.46
C ASN A 96 8.63 -5.18 4.10
N SER A 97 7.34 -5.04 4.46
CA SER A 97 6.54 -6.02 5.20
C SER A 97 7.01 -6.29 6.64
N GLU A 98 7.84 -5.41 7.21
CA GLU A 98 8.44 -5.57 8.55
C GLU A 98 8.06 -4.41 9.47
N ASP A 99 8.31 -3.17 9.04
CA ASP A 99 8.13 -2.00 9.90
C ASP A 99 6.79 -1.30 9.63
N LEU A 100 5.97 -1.16 10.66
CA LEU A 100 4.75 -0.34 10.60
C LEU A 100 5.14 1.15 10.55
N ILE A 101 4.78 1.83 9.45
CA ILE A 101 5.06 3.26 9.21
C ILE A 101 3.81 4.03 8.87
#